data_AF-A0A536HMJ2-F1
#
_entry.id   AF-A0A536HMJ2-F1
#
_cell.length_a   1.000
_cell.length_b   1.000
_cell.length_c   1.000
_cell.angle_alpha   90.00
_cell.angle_beta   90.00
_cell.angle_gamma   90.00
#
_symmetry.space_group_name_H-M   'P 1'
#
loop_
_entity.id
_entity.type
_entity.pdbx_description
1 polymer ?
#
loop_
_entity_poly.entity_id
_entity_poly.type
_entity_poly.pdbx_seq_one_letter_code
_entity_poly.pdbx_strand_id
1 'polypeptide(L)' 'MAKPLTVEEPPVNIYEASGQLTVAIPMPGAHNDTVEVVLEGRRLRAQAEARYAQEQQHYLQHEWSVGRFQREIELPR' A
#
# COMPACT_ATOMS: atom_id res chain seq x y z
N MET A 1 11.73 -7.49 -22.10
CA MET A 1 10.47 -6.72 -21.93
C MET A 1 10.16 -6.74 -20.44
N ALA A 2 10.27 -5.60 -19.74
CA ALA A 2 9.94 -5.54 -18.32
C ALA A 2 8.44 -5.84 -18.14
N LYS A 3 8.10 -6.81 -17.28
CA LYS A 3 6.72 -7.12 -16.92
C LYS A 3 6.08 -5.83 -16.39
N PRO A 4 4.89 -5.41 -16.86
CA PRO A 4 4.23 -4.24 -16.28
C PRO A 4 4.10 -4.50 -14.77
N LEU A 5 4.54 -3.53 -13.95
CA LEU A 5 4.37 -3.60 -12.51
C LEU A 5 2.87 -3.61 -12.24
N THR A 6 2.32 -4.79 -11.94
CA THR A 6 0.94 -4.93 -11.51
C THR A 6 0.79 -4.06 -10.25
N VAL A 7 -0.14 -3.11 -10.30
CA VAL A 7 -0.49 -2.32 -9.12
C VAL A 7 -1.34 -3.21 -8.22
N GLU A 8 -0.88 -3.45 -7.01
CA GLU A 8 -1.61 -4.24 -6.01
C GLU A 8 -2.53 -3.36 -5.18
N GLU A 9 -3.72 -3.88 -4.86
CA GLU A 9 -4.66 -3.27 -3.93
C GLU A 9 -4.55 -3.98 -2.57
N PRO A 10 -3.75 -3.47 -1.63
CA PRO A 10 -3.55 -4.12 -0.34
C PRO A 10 -4.82 -4.08 0.52
N PRO A 11 -5.00 -5.06 1.43
CA PRO A 11 -6.10 -5.05 2.39
C PRO A 11 -5.99 -3.85 3.34
N VAL A 12 -7.10 -3.49 3.99
CA VAL A 12 -7.17 -2.31 4.87
C VAL A 12 -7.87 -2.66 6.17
N ASN A 13 -7.28 -2.25 7.27
CA ASN A 13 -7.95 -2.21 8.57
C ASN A 13 -8.28 -0.76 8.92
N ILE A 14 -9.52 -0.52 9.35
CA ILE A 14 -9.98 0.77 9.85
C ILE A 14 -10.52 0.55 11.25
N TYR A 15 -10.03 1.32 12.22
CA TYR A 15 -10.46 1.21 13.61
C TYR A 15 -10.33 2.54 14.34
N GLU A 16 -11.10 2.70 15.41
CA GLU A 16 -10.99 3.85 16.31
C GLU A 16 -10.04 3.50 17.46
N ALA A 17 -9.08 4.38 17.73
CA ALA A 17 -8.16 4.25 18.86
C ALA A 17 -7.79 5.65 19.37
N SER A 18 -7.78 5.84 20.70
CA SER A 18 -7.35 7.10 21.32
C SER A 18 -8.08 8.35 20.79
N GLY A 19 -9.37 8.23 20.46
CA GLY A 19 -10.19 9.31 19.92
C GLY A 19 -9.87 9.69 18.46
N GLN A 20 -9.11 8.86 17.74
CA GLN A 20 -8.76 9.06 16.34
C GLN A 20 -9.20 7.85 15.50
N LEU A 21 -9.50 8.11 14.22
CA LEU A 21 -9.68 7.07 13.23
C LEU A 21 -8.29 6.68 12.68
N THR A 22 -7.96 5.40 12.77
CA THR A 22 -6.69 4.86 12.27
C THR A 22 -6.95 3.97 11.06
N VAL A 23 -6.15 4.16 10.01
CA VAL A 23 -6.14 3.33 8.80
C VAL A 23 -4.79 2.63 8.73
N ALA A 24 -4.79 1.30 8.68
CA ALA A 24 -3.59 0.49 8.53
C ALA A 24 -3.61 -0.26 7.20
N ILE A 25 -2.58 -0.05 6.39
CA ILE A 25 -2.43 -0.63 5.04
C ILE A 25 -1.02 -1.24 4.93
N PRO A 26 -0.88 -2.55 4.68
CA PRO A 26 0.43 -3.14 4.46
C PRO A 26 0.95 -2.74 3.08
N MET A 27 2.12 -2.09 3.04
CA MET A 27 2.82 -1.74 1.79
C MET A 27 4.30 -2.16 1.88
N PRO A 28 4.60 -3.47 1.74
CA PRO A 28 5.96 -3.98 1.86
C PRO A 28 6.94 -3.32 0.86
N GLY A 29 8.08 -2.85 1.35
CA GLY A 29 9.10 -2.17 0.54
C GLY A 29 8.84 -0.69 0.24
N ALA A 30 7.75 -0.13 0.78
CA ALA A 30 7.50 1.31 0.78
C ALA A 30 8.62 2.06 1.53
N HIS A 31 9.00 3.22 1.02
CA HIS A 31 9.98 4.12 1.64
C HIS A 31 9.34 5.51 1.81
N ASN A 32 9.83 6.31 2.76
CA ASN A 32 9.17 7.57 3.12
C ASN A 32 9.10 8.60 1.98
N ASP A 33 9.98 8.51 0.99
CA ASP A 33 10.04 9.35 -0.20
C ASP A 33 9.25 8.77 -1.40
N THR A 34 8.76 7.54 -1.30
CA THR A 34 7.96 6.87 -2.35
C THR A 34 6.52 6.62 -1.93
N VAL A 35 6.11 7.12 -0.76
CA VAL A 35 4.74 7.01 -0.23
C VAL A 35 4.04 8.35 -0.35
N GLU A 36 2.84 8.33 -0.91
CA GLU A 36 1.94 9.48 -0.93
C GLU A 36 0.61 9.10 -0.31
N VAL A 37 0.13 9.97 0.59
CA VAL A 37 -1.17 9.85 1.24
C VAL A 37 -1.92 11.15 1.08
N VAL A 38 -3.07 11.07 0.40
CA VAL A 38 -3.94 12.22 0.13
C VAL A 38 -5.29 11.97 0.79
N LEU A 39 -5.79 12.96 1.53
CA LEU A 39 -7.11 12.94 2.14
C LEU A 39 -7.94 14.09 1.56
N GLU A 40 -9.02 13.74 0.86
CA GLU A 40 -9.97 14.67 0.28
C GLU A 40 -11.36 14.42 0.87
N GLY A 41 -11.76 15.26 1.84
CA GLY A 41 -12.99 15.04 2.60
C GLY A 41 -12.92 13.71 3.38
N ARG A 42 -13.74 12.74 2.99
CA ARG A 42 -13.74 11.38 3.57
C ARG A 42 -13.05 10.34 2.68
N ARG A 43 -12.40 10.75 1.59
CA ARG A 43 -11.69 9.84 0.69
C ARG A 43 -10.20 9.84 1.00
N LEU A 44 -9.67 8.70 1.42
CA LEU A 44 -8.23 8.50 1.60
C LEU A 44 -7.68 7.74 0.39
N ARG A 45 -6.69 8.31 -0.26
CA ARG A 45 -5.86 7.63 -1.26
C ARG A 45 -4.46 7.46 -0.72
N ALA A 46 -3.96 6.23 -0.73
CA ALA A 46 -2.58 5.90 -0.38
C ALA A 46 -1.94 5.17 -1.55
N GLN A 47 -0.74 5.59 -1.93
CA GLN A 47 0.06 4.90 -2.95
C GLN A 47 1.50 4.79 -2.49
N ALA A 48 2.15 3.70 -2.90
CA ALA A 48 3.56 3.48 -2.63
C ALA A 48 4.23 2.76 -3.78
N GLU A 49 5.49 3.09 -4.02
CA GLU A 49 6.35 2.37 -4.95
C GLU A 49 7.57 1.82 -4.21
N ALA A 50 7.85 0.53 -4.39
CA ALA A 50 9.04 -0.08 -3.84
C ALA A 50 10.29 0.55 -4.46
N ARG A 51 11.24 0.97 -3.61
CA ARG A 51 12.46 1.63 -4.04
C ARG A 51 13.39 0.74 -4.88
N TYR A 52 13.34 -0.57 -4.64
CA TYR A 52 14.15 -1.56 -5.33
C TYR A 52 13.28 -2.69 -5.82
N ALA A 53 13.52 -3.13 -7.06
CA ALA A 53 12.88 -4.31 -7.60
C ALA A 53 13.39 -5.55 -6.85
N GLN A 54 12.47 -6.43 -6.44
CA GLN A 54 12.83 -7.73 -5.84
C GLN A 54 13.09 -8.78 -6.91
N GLU A 55 13.94 -8.43 -7.88
CA GLU A 55 14.36 -9.38 -8.91
C GLU A 55 15.21 -10.48 -8.26
N GLN A 56 15.06 -11.71 -8.75
CA GLN A 56 15.93 -12.86 -8.46
C GLN A 56 15.70 -13.60 -7.13
N GLN A 57 14.56 -13.43 -6.45
CA GLN A 57 14.22 -14.30 -5.31
C GLN A 57 13.65 -15.65 -5.78
N HIS A 58 14.24 -16.74 -5.29
CA HIS A 58 13.72 -18.09 -5.50
C HIS A 58 12.70 -18.43 -4.40
N TYR A 59 11.48 -17.94 -4.57
CA TYR A 59 10.41 -18.19 -3.62
C TYR A 59 9.98 -19.66 -3.63
N LEU A 60 9.92 -20.27 -2.44
CA LEU A 60 9.27 -21.58 -2.25
C LEU A 60 7.74 -21.43 -2.02
N GLN A 61 7.32 -20.29 -1.47
CA GLN A 61 5.93 -19.84 -1.29
C GLN A 61 5.90 -18.31 -1.43
N HIS A 62 4.91 -17.78 -2.15
CA HIS A 62 4.83 -16.36 -2.51
C HIS A 62 3.38 -15.88 -2.48
N GLU A 63 2.96 -15.28 -1.36
CA GLU A 63 1.57 -14.83 -1.12
C GLU A 63 1.39 -13.31 -1.22
N TRP A 64 2.49 -12.58 -1.23
CA TRP A 64 2.54 -11.12 -1.29
C TRP A 64 3.77 -10.70 -2.09
N SER A 65 3.66 -9.60 -2.81
CA SER A 65 4.79 -9.04 -3.55
C SER A 65 5.31 -7.78 -2.87
N VAL A 66 6.52 -7.37 -3.23
CA VAL A 66 7.00 -6.01 -3.04
C VAL A 66 6.96 -5.31 -4.39
N GLY A 67 6.34 -4.13 -4.45
CA GLY A 67 6.17 -3.44 -5.71
C GLY A 67 5.38 -2.15 -5.58
N ARG A 68 4.38 -1.99 -6.46
CA ARG A 68 3.54 -0.81 -6.54
C ARG A 68 2.20 -1.09 -5.89
N PHE A 69 1.84 -0.28 -4.90
CA PHE A 69 0.57 -0.38 -4.19
C PHE A 69 -0.25 0.86 -4.44
N GLN A 70 -1.55 0.68 -4.63
CA GLN A 70 -2.51 1.77 -4.59
C GLN A 70 -3.74 1.30 -3.81
N ARG A 71 -4.20 2.15 -2.91
CA ARG A 71 -5.44 1.92 -2.20
C ARG A 71 -6.24 3.19 -2.07
N GLU A 72 -7.53 3.06 -2.34
CA GLU A 72 -8.51 4.13 -2.15
C GLU A 72 -9.65 3.59 -1.29
N ILE A 73 -10.00 4.34 -0.25
CA ILE A 73 -11.06 3.97 0.69
C ILE A 73 -11.90 5.20 1.07
N GLU A 74 -13.18 4.95 1.27
CA GLU A 74 -14.10 5.92 1.88
C GLU A 74 -14.07 5.70 3.40
N LEU A 75 -13.79 6.77 4.15
CA LEU A 75 -13.77 6.75 5.61
C LEU A 75 -15.19 6.81 6.16
N PRO A 76 -15.48 6.07 7.24
CA PRO A 76 -16.84 5.93 7.78
C PRO A 76 -17.43 7.21 8.37
N ARG A 77 -16.62 8.23 8.70
CA ARG A 77 -17.02 9.49 9.32
C ARG A 77 -16.11 10.63 8.87
#